data_AF-A0A945GVW8-F1
#
_entry.id   AF-A0A945GVW8-F1
#
_cell.length_a   1.000
_cell.length_b   1.000
_cell.length_c   1.000
_cell.angle_alpha   90.00
_cell.angle_beta   90.00
_cell.angle_gamma   90.00
#
_symmetry.space_group_name_H-M   'P 1'
#
loop_
_entity.id
_entity.type
_entity.pdbx_description
1 polymer ?
#
loop_
_entity_poly.entity_id
_entity_poly.type
_entity_poly.pdbx_seq_one_letter_code
_entity_poly.pdbx_strand_id
1 'polypeptide(L)'
;MKRLNFGSMALAAGVLSMALAAPVQAARVLTFSDNSPNRGTRAEVTNWMAAELERRTNGELKIEMHWGGALLKAKAAAKGVGAGAADMGTIIGVYNPKFHTAYSLTDLPTQYSDPWVGTRAVWEMATTNKDLIAEFDKLNLHYVSNFTTTQIQLICKGKPVKNMADIKGIKVRGVGVYGKVFKDLGATPVRISRVFRIPCHWHSLNIQHVV
;
A
#
# COMPACT_ATOMS: atom_id res chain seq x y z
N MET A 1 -0.05 78.45 -35.78
CA MET A 1 -1.26 77.61 -35.66
C MET A 1 -0.97 76.24 -36.27
N LYS A 2 -1.01 75.18 -35.43
CA LYS A 2 -1.28 73.74 -35.69
C LYS A 2 -0.61 73.09 -36.94
N ARG A 3 0.09 71.96 -36.85
CA ARG A 3 -0.30 70.68 -36.23
C ARG A 3 0.95 69.85 -35.88
N LEU A 4 1.13 69.48 -34.61
CA LEU A 4 2.08 68.42 -34.24
C LEU A 4 1.44 67.05 -34.53
N ASN A 5 2.17 66.21 -35.26
CA ASN A 5 1.77 64.87 -35.65
C ASN A 5 1.90 63.90 -34.46
N PHE A 6 0.79 63.63 -33.77
CA PHE A 6 0.67 62.66 -32.66
C PHE A 6 0.54 61.20 -33.17
N GLY A 7 1.13 60.86 -34.33
CA GLY A 7 0.87 59.59 -35.02
C GLY A 7 1.79 58.41 -34.65
N SER A 8 2.95 58.66 -34.05
CA SER A 8 4.03 57.65 -34.01
C SER A 8 4.30 57.06 -32.62
N MET A 9 3.51 57.39 -31.59
CA MET A 9 3.81 57.04 -30.20
C MET A 9 2.75 56.09 -29.58
N ALA A 10 2.10 55.26 -30.39
CA ALA A 10 1.12 54.27 -29.93
C ALA A 10 1.51 52.80 -30.22
N LEU A 11 2.66 52.56 -30.88
CA LEU A 11 3.07 51.21 -31.32
C LEU A 11 4.13 50.53 -30.44
N ALA A 12 4.64 51.20 -29.39
CA ALA A 12 5.69 50.64 -28.52
C ALA A 12 5.17 49.95 -27.24
N ALA A 13 3.87 50.00 -26.93
CA ALA A 13 3.31 49.44 -25.69
C ALA A 13 2.67 48.05 -25.85
N GLY A 14 2.61 47.49 -27.07
CA GLY A 14 1.87 46.25 -27.34
C GLY A 14 2.67 44.95 -27.32
N VAL A 15 4.00 44.99 -27.20
CA VAL A 15 4.87 43.81 -27.42
C VAL A 15 5.41 43.18 -26.12
N LEU A 16 5.16 43.78 -24.96
CA LEU A 16 5.72 43.30 -23.68
C LEU A 16 4.76 42.46 -22.81
N SER A 17 3.82 41.73 -23.42
CA SER A 17 2.88 40.85 -22.69
C SER A 17 2.94 39.38 -23.10
N MET A 18 3.94 38.96 -23.89
CA MET A 18 4.07 37.56 -24.37
C MET A 18 5.17 36.74 -23.66
N ALA A 19 5.73 37.23 -22.56
CA ALA A 19 6.71 36.47 -21.78
C ALA A 19 6.09 36.01 -20.46
N LEU A 20 6.11 34.70 -20.22
CA LEU A 20 5.70 33.94 -19.02
C LEU A 20 4.26 33.38 -19.00
N ALA A 21 3.79 32.83 -20.11
CA ALA A 21 2.96 31.62 -19.99
C ALA A 21 3.92 30.45 -19.75
N ALA A 22 4.26 30.18 -18.48
CA ALA A 22 4.86 28.89 -18.14
C ALA A 22 3.89 27.81 -18.65
N PRO A 23 4.36 26.75 -19.34
CA PRO A 23 3.46 25.66 -19.70
C PRO A 23 2.87 25.14 -18.39
N VAL A 24 1.55 25.26 -18.25
CA VAL A 24 0.81 24.48 -17.25
C VAL A 24 0.96 23.04 -17.72
N GLN A 25 1.98 22.36 -17.21
CA GLN A 25 2.13 20.92 -17.38
C GLN A 25 0.91 20.32 -16.66
N ALA A 26 -0.01 19.73 -17.41
CA ALA A 26 -1.17 19.08 -16.81
C ALA A 26 -0.66 18.04 -15.81
N ALA A 27 -1.13 18.12 -14.56
CA ALA A 27 -0.70 17.23 -13.49
C ALA A 27 -0.93 15.78 -13.92
N ARG A 28 0.11 14.95 -13.84
CA ARG A 28 -0.02 13.52 -14.06
C ARG A 28 -0.69 12.92 -12.82
N VAL A 29 -1.90 12.42 -13.02
CA VAL A 29 -2.67 11.75 -11.97
C VAL A 29 -2.32 10.27 -11.97
N LEU A 30 -1.89 9.77 -10.81
CA LEU A 30 -1.64 8.35 -10.55
C LEU A 30 -2.80 7.78 -9.75
N THR A 31 -3.37 6.69 -10.21
CA THR A 31 -4.46 6.00 -9.53
C THR A 31 -3.91 5.05 -8.47
N PHE A 32 -4.26 5.26 -7.20
CA PHE A 32 -3.88 4.40 -6.09
C PHE A 32 -5.05 3.51 -5.63
N SER A 33 -4.87 2.19 -5.66
CA SER A 33 -5.89 1.24 -5.21
C SER A 33 -5.60 0.67 -3.83
N ASP A 34 -6.55 0.82 -2.91
CA ASP A 34 -6.50 0.26 -1.57
C ASP A 34 -7.70 -0.62 -1.22
N ASN A 35 -7.45 -1.81 -0.65
CA ASN A 35 -8.48 -2.78 -0.32
C ASN A 35 -9.19 -2.53 1.03
N SER A 36 -8.76 -1.50 1.77
CA SER A 36 -9.19 -1.19 3.13
C SER A 36 -9.83 0.21 3.17
N PRO A 37 -10.70 0.51 4.16
CA PRO A 37 -11.33 1.83 4.24
C PRO A 37 -10.31 2.93 4.54
N ASN A 38 -10.66 4.19 4.20
CA ASN A 38 -9.92 5.39 4.53
C ASN A 38 -10.03 5.71 6.04
N ARG A 39 -9.41 4.90 6.90
CA ARG A 39 -9.41 5.07 8.35
C ARG A 39 -8.18 4.46 9.00
N GLY A 40 -7.78 5.07 10.12
CA GLY A 40 -6.65 4.66 10.95
C GLY A 40 -5.29 5.05 10.36
N THR A 41 -4.24 4.78 11.13
CA THR A 41 -2.87 5.27 10.89
C THR A 41 -2.34 4.98 9.49
N ARG A 42 -2.63 3.79 8.95
CA ARG A 42 -2.22 3.41 7.59
C ARG A 42 -2.80 4.36 6.53
N ALA A 43 -4.09 4.68 6.63
CA ALA A 43 -4.75 5.58 5.69
C ALA A 43 -4.24 7.02 5.86
N GLU A 44 -4.02 7.47 7.09
CA GLU A 44 -3.41 8.78 7.39
C GLU A 44 -2.03 8.92 6.75
N VAL A 45 -1.15 7.93 6.93
CA VAL A 45 0.19 7.94 6.33
C VAL A 45 0.15 7.90 4.81
N THR A 46 -0.78 7.12 4.23
CA THR A 46 -0.91 7.03 2.77
C THR A 46 -1.44 8.34 2.18
N ASN A 47 -2.42 9.00 2.82
CA ASN A 47 -2.88 10.32 2.42
C ASN A 47 -1.78 11.38 2.59
N TRP A 48 -1.00 11.30 3.67
CA TRP A 48 0.16 12.17 3.88
C TRP A 48 1.20 11.99 2.76
N MET A 49 1.49 10.75 2.37
CA MET A 49 2.39 10.45 1.25
C MET A 49 1.89 11.08 -0.06
N ALA A 50 0.58 10.99 -0.35
CA ALA A 50 0.00 11.61 -1.53
C ALA A 50 0.11 13.14 -1.51
N ALA A 51 -0.21 13.78 -0.39
CA ALA A 51 -0.07 15.22 -0.22
C ALA A 51 1.39 15.68 -0.34
N GLU A 52 2.32 14.90 0.23
CA GLU A 52 3.75 15.22 0.20
C GLU A 52 4.33 15.03 -1.22
N LEU A 53 3.84 14.05 -1.99
CA LEU A 53 4.22 13.88 -3.39
C LEU A 53 3.77 15.08 -4.23
N GLU A 54 2.52 15.50 -4.07
CA GLU A 54 1.99 16.68 -4.77
C GLU A 54 2.79 17.94 -4.40
N ARG A 55 3.08 18.14 -3.11
CA ARG A 55 3.86 19.28 -2.62
C ARG A 55 5.28 19.29 -3.15
N ARG A 56 5.98 18.14 -3.14
CA ARG A 56 7.39 18.05 -3.57
C ARG A 56 7.55 18.16 -5.09
N THR A 57 6.50 17.86 -5.83
CA THR A 57 6.50 17.92 -7.30
C THR A 57 5.88 19.21 -7.81
N ASN A 58 5.62 20.20 -6.94
CA ASN A 58 4.93 21.45 -7.29
C ASN A 58 3.61 21.21 -8.06
N GLY A 59 2.90 20.12 -7.73
CA GLY A 59 1.63 19.76 -8.37
C GLY A 59 1.77 19.02 -9.70
N GLU A 60 2.98 18.69 -10.17
CA GLU A 60 3.19 17.90 -11.38
C GLU A 60 2.69 16.45 -11.25
N LEU A 61 2.74 15.89 -10.04
CA LEU A 61 2.18 14.57 -9.74
C LEU A 61 1.07 14.68 -8.70
N LYS A 62 -0.06 14.00 -8.95
CA LYS A 62 -1.17 13.89 -8.01
C LYS A 62 -1.56 12.43 -7.84
N ILE A 63 -1.93 12.01 -6.64
CA ILE A 63 -2.42 10.66 -6.38
C ILE A 63 -3.92 10.70 -6.12
N GLU A 64 -4.68 9.96 -6.92
CA GLU A 64 -6.10 9.73 -6.71
C GLU A 64 -6.31 8.43 -5.91
N MET A 65 -6.85 8.54 -4.70
CA MET A 65 -7.02 7.41 -3.78
C MET A 65 -8.36 6.71 -3.94
N HIS A 66 -8.35 5.41 -4.28
CA HIS A 66 -9.53 4.56 -4.28
C HIS A 66 -9.51 3.56 -3.12
N TRP A 67 -10.35 3.81 -2.12
CA TRP A 67 -10.42 3.02 -0.89
C TRP A 67 -11.43 1.87 -0.96
N GLY A 68 -11.36 0.96 0.02
CA GLY A 68 -12.37 -0.08 0.25
C GLY A 68 -12.43 -1.17 -0.82
N GLY A 69 -11.44 -1.23 -1.71
CA GLY A 69 -11.42 -2.10 -2.88
C GLY A 69 -12.48 -1.70 -3.89
N ALA A 70 -12.72 -0.41 -4.07
CA ALA A 70 -13.55 0.15 -5.13
C ALA A 70 -12.96 -0.19 -6.52
N LEU A 71 -11.64 -0.07 -6.67
CA LEU A 71 -10.92 -0.39 -7.90
C LEU A 71 -10.45 -1.85 -7.94
N LEU A 72 -9.54 -2.24 -7.04
CA LEU A 72 -9.04 -3.62 -6.95
C LEU A 72 -9.37 -4.28 -5.61
N LYS A 73 -9.90 -5.51 -5.65
CA LYS A 73 -10.04 -6.34 -4.45
C LYS A 73 -8.67 -6.88 -4.01
N ALA A 74 -8.51 -7.16 -2.72
CA ALA A 74 -7.24 -7.57 -2.09
C ALA A 74 -6.45 -8.67 -2.82
N LYS A 75 -7.13 -9.67 -3.38
CA LYS A 75 -6.48 -10.78 -4.12
C LYS A 75 -6.08 -10.38 -5.54
N ALA A 76 -6.80 -9.45 -6.16
CA ALA A 76 -6.55 -8.98 -7.51
C ALA A 76 -5.53 -7.84 -7.56
N ALA A 77 -5.27 -7.17 -6.44
CA ALA A 77 -4.41 -5.98 -6.36
C ALA A 77 -3.06 -6.15 -7.07
N ALA A 78 -2.29 -7.20 -6.76
CA ALA A 78 -0.96 -7.40 -7.35
C ALA A 78 -0.98 -7.52 -8.88
N LYS A 79 -1.90 -8.32 -9.42
CA LYS A 79 -2.05 -8.47 -10.87
C LYS A 79 -2.66 -7.23 -11.52
N GLY A 80 -3.58 -6.55 -10.84
CA GLY A 80 -4.25 -5.37 -11.34
C GLY A 80 -3.29 -4.19 -11.50
N VAL A 81 -2.42 -3.95 -10.51
CA VAL A 81 -1.38 -2.92 -10.61
C VAL A 81 -0.36 -3.30 -11.68
N GLY A 82 0.13 -4.54 -11.68
CA GLY A 82 1.08 -5.02 -12.70
C GLY A 82 0.57 -4.93 -14.14
N ALA A 83 -0.75 -5.10 -14.33
CA ALA A 83 -1.42 -4.96 -15.62
C ALA A 83 -1.81 -3.50 -15.97
N GLY A 84 -1.55 -2.53 -15.09
CA GLY A 84 -1.86 -1.11 -15.30
C GLY A 84 -3.32 -0.72 -15.07
N ALA A 85 -4.12 -1.54 -14.38
CA ALA A 85 -5.48 -1.16 -13.99
C ALA A 85 -5.53 -0.11 -12.87
N ALA A 86 -4.42 0.04 -12.14
CA ALA A 86 -4.11 1.14 -11.23
C ALA A 86 -2.60 1.39 -11.32
N ASP A 87 -2.16 2.64 -11.24
CA ASP A 87 -0.74 2.98 -11.27
C ASP A 87 0.01 2.57 -10.00
N MET A 88 -0.68 2.64 -8.86
CA MET A 88 -0.14 2.29 -7.55
C MET A 88 -1.15 1.46 -6.76
N GLY A 89 -0.67 0.69 -5.78
CA GLY A 89 -1.60 0.05 -4.87
C GLY A 89 -0.99 -0.69 -3.69
N THR A 90 -1.83 -0.91 -2.70
CA THR A 90 -1.47 -1.70 -1.52
C THR A 90 -1.62 -3.18 -1.81
N ILE A 91 -0.50 -3.91 -1.77
CA ILE A 91 -0.45 -5.36 -1.89
C ILE A 91 -0.21 -5.98 -0.52
N ILE A 92 -0.92 -7.08 -0.28
CA ILE A 92 -0.75 -7.92 0.90
C ILE A 92 -0.19 -9.26 0.41
N GLY A 93 1.10 -9.49 0.65
CA GLY A 93 1.86 -10.60 0.07
C GLY A 93 1.21 -11.98 0.29
N VAL A 94 0.59 -12.20 1.45
CA VAL A 94 -0.04 -13.48 1.81
C VAL A 94 -1.22 -13.89 0.93
N TYR A 95 -1.84 -12.94 0.21
CA TYR A 95 -2.96 -13.23 -0.67
C TYR A 95 -2.52 -13.70 -2.06
N ASN A 96 -1.25 -13.51 -2.38
CA ASN A 96 -0.63 -13.90 -3.64
C ASN A 96 0.63 -14.76 -3.40
N PRO A 97 0.55 -15.87 -2.62
CA PRO A 97 1.72 -16.62 -2.18
C PRO A 97 2.49 -17.28 -3.34
N LYS A 98 1.85 -17.49 -4.50
CA LYS A 98 2.51 -18.05 -5.69
C LYS A 98 3.51 -17.10 -6.35
N PHE A 99 3.37 -15.79 -6.12
CA PHE A 99 4.22 -14.77 -6.77
C PHE A 99 5.15 -14.06 -5.79
N HIS A 100 5.04 -14.39 -4.50
CA HIS A 100 5.75 -13.73 -3.40
C HIS A 100 6.42 -14.82 -2.54
N THR A 101 7.21 -15.69 -3.17
CA THR A 101 7.82 -16.82 -2.46
C THR A 101 8.93 -16.31 -1.55
N ALA A 102 9.82 -15.46 -2.07
CA ALA A 102 10.87 -14.83 -1.28
C ALA A 102 10.28 -13.83 -0.28
N TYR A 103 9.25 -13.07 -0.70
CA TYR A 103 8.55 -12.16 0.22
C TYR A 103 7.76 -12.90 1.33
N SER A 104 7.37 -14.16 1.14
CA SER A 104 6.69 -14.93 2.20
C SER A 104 7.56 -15.14 3.45
N LEU A 105 8.89 -15.00 3.33
CA LEU A 105 9.81 -15.05 4.46
C LEU A 105 9.56 -13.91 5.46
N THR A 106 9.05 -12.76 5.01
CA THR A 106 8.70 -11.66 5.92
C THR A 106 7.47 -11.97 6.77
N ASP A 107 6.64 -12.91 6.33
CA ASP A 107 5.38 -13.29 6.99
C ASP A 107 5.56 -14.47 7.97
N LEU A 108 6.80 -14.87 8.24
CA LEU A 108 7.08 -15.88 9.24
C LEU A 108 6.71 -15.36 10.64
N PRO A 109 6.16 -16.23 11.51
CA PRO A 109 5.78 -15.89 12.89
C PRO A 109 7.02 -15.75 13.78
N THR A 110 7.93 -14.84 13.44
CA THR A 110 9.10 -14.53 14.25
C THR A 110 8.74 -13.45 15.27
N GLN A 111 9.30 -13.56 16.47
CA GLN A 111 9.20 -12.48 17.43
C GLN A 111 10.21 -11.40 17.05
N TYR A 112 9.70 -10.22 16.69
CA TYR A 112 10.49 -9.00 16.63
C TYR A 112 10.09 -8.11 17.82
N SER A 113 11.10 -7.63 18.54
CA SER A 113 10.93 -6.77 19.72
C SER A 113 10.44 -5.37 19.36
N ASP A 114 10.77 -4.90 18.16
CA ASP A 114 10.43 -3.57 17.67
C ASP A 114 9.84 -3.62 16.24
N PRO A 115 8.61 -3.12 16.00
CA PRO A 115 8.02 -3.06 14.66
C PRO A 115 8.79 -2.16 13.70
N TRP A 116 9.53 -1.16 14.18
CA TRP A 116 10.40 -0.33 13.34
C TRP A 116 11.54 -1.16 12.74
N VAL A 117 12.19 -2.00 13.55
CA VAL A 117 13.25 -2.91 13.09
C VAL A 117 12.70 -3.88 12.04
N GLY A 118 11.52 -4.46 12.29
CA GLY A 118 10.83 -5.31 11.31
C GLY A 118 10.54 -4.58 9.99
N THR A 119 10.07 -3.34 10.06
CA THR A 119 9.81 -2.51 8.86
C THR A 119 11.07 -2.26 8.06
N ARG A 120 12.18 -1.91 8.73
CA ARG A 120 13.47 -1.63 8.11
C ARG A 120 14.12 -2.88 7.51
N ALA A 121 14.05 -4.02 8.20
CA ALA A 121 14.56 -5.28 7.69
C ALA A 121 13.82 -5.72 6.42
N VAL A 122 12.49 -5.57 6.40
CA VAL A 122 11.68 -5.87 5.22
C VAL A 122 11.99 -4.91 4.07
N TRP A 123 12.16 -3.62 4.37
CA TRP A 123 12.58 -2.62 3.39
C TRP A 123 13.94 -2.97 2.77
N GLU A 124 14.94 -3.23 3.60
CA GLU A 124 16.27 -3.63 3.16
C GLU A 124 16.21 -4.89 2.30
N MET A 125 15.49 -5.92 2.75
CA MET A 125 15.35 -7.15 1.99
C MET A 125 14.64 -6.93 0.65
N ALA A 126 13.56 -6.15 0.60
CA ALA A 126 12.83 -5.88 -0.64
C ALA A 126 13.63 -5.02 -1.64
N THR A 127 14.58 -4.22 -1.17
CA THR A 127 15.35 -3.28 -2.00
C THR A 127 16.77 -3.74 -2.33
N THR A 128 17.33 -4.71 -1.60
CA THR A 128 18.71 -5.20 -1.81
C THR A 128 18.76 -6.65 -2.30
N ASN A 129 17.76 -7.46 -1.99
CA ASN A 129 17.74 -8.86 -2.38
C ASN A 129 17.28 -9.01 -3.84
N LYS A 130 18.17 -9.52 -4.68
CA LYS A 130 17.94 -9.70 -6.12
C LYS A 130 16.75 -10.62 -6.44
N ASP A 131 16.49 -11.63 -5.60
CA ASP A 131 15.38 -12.55 -5.82
C ASP A 131 14.03 -11.87 -5.56
N LEU A 132 13.94 -11.03 -4.52
CA LEU A 132 12.74 -10.24 -4.27
C LEU A 132 12.49 -9.21 -5.36
N ILE A 133 13.52 -8.48 -5.77
CA ILE A 133 13.42 -7.50 -6.86
C ILE A 133 12.93 -8.21 -8.13
N ALA A 134 13.53 -9.36 -8.47
CA ALA A 134 13.11 -10.14 -9.62
C ALA A 134 11.67 -10.70 -9.49
N GLU A 135 11.19 -11.02 -8.29
CA GLU A 135 9.78 -11.39 -8.06
C GLU A 135 8.82 -10.23 -8.35
N PHE A 136 9.16 -9.02 -7.91
CA PHE A 136 8.37 -7.82 -8.19
C PHE A 136 8.41 -7.45 -9.68
N ASP A 137 9.60 -7.49 -10.30
CA ASP A 137 9.78 -7.18 -11.72
C ASP A 137 9.01 -8.14 -12.63
N LYS A 138 8.94 -9.44 -12.29
CA LYS A 138 8.13 -10.44 -13.03
C LYS A 138 6.65 -10.10 -13.05
N LEU A 139 6.17 -9.34 -12.07
CA LEU A 139 4.80 -8.85 -11.99
C LEU A 139 4.66 -7.42 -12.52
N ASN A 140 5.71 -6.81 -13.06
CA ASN A 140 5.75 -5.41 -13.44
C ASN A 140 5.38 -4.49 -12.27
N LEU A 141 5.92 -4.80 -11.08
CA LEU A 141 5.70 -4.05 -9.85
C LEU A 141 7.01 -3.45 -9.37
N HIS A 142 6.97 -2.24 -8.84
CA HIS A 142 8.12 -1.61 -8.22
C HIS A 142 7.83 -1.36 -6.74
N TYR A 143 8.72 -1.79 -5.85
CA TYR A 143 8.48 -1.64 -4.41
C TYR A 143 8.74 -0.21 -3.94
N VAL A 144 7.71 0.48 -3.42
CA VAL A 144 7.80 1.90 -3.03
C VAL A 144 7.87 2.09 -1.52
N SER A 145 7.06 1.37 -0.75
CA SER A 145 7.04 1.47 0.72
C SER A 145 6.37 0.26 1.37
N ASN A 146 6.45 0.16 2.69
CA ASN A 146 5.75 -0.86 3.46
C ASN A 146 5.16 -0.36 4.77
N PHE A 147 4.15 -1.11 5.19
CA PHE A 147 3.52 -1.04 6.49
C PHE A 147 3.68 -2.40 7.15
N THR A 148 4.37 -2.45 8.29
CA THR A 148 4.32 -3.61 9.16
C THR A 148 3.24 -3.40 10.20
N THR A 149 2.57 -4.47 10.62
CA THR A 149 1.79 -4.42 11.85
C THR A 149 2.61 -4.78 13.06
N THR A 150 2.12 -4.31 14.20
CA THR A 150 2.49 -4.81 15.51
C THR A 150 2.18 -6.30 15.66
N GLN A 151 2.65 -6.85 16.77
CA GLN A 151 2.53 -8.26 17.09
C GLN A 151 1.10 -8.77 16.99
N ILE A 152 1.03 -9.98 16.46
CA ILE A 152 -0.19 -10.72 16.24
C ILE A 152 -0.88 -11.02 17.57
N GLN A 153 -2.15 -10.65 17.64
CA GLN A 153 -3.02 -10.98 18.76
C GLN A 153 -4.03 -12.04 18.34
N LEU A 154 -4.12 -13.10 19.13
CA LEU A 154 -5.18 -14.10 19.01
C LEU A 154 -6.39 -13.61 19.83
N ILE A 155 -7.47 -13.27 19.14
CA ILE A 155 -8.69 -12.77 19.78
C ILE A 155 -9.73 -13.88 19.77
N CYS A 156 -9.96 -14.47 20.94
CA CYS A 156 -10.91 -15.57 21.14
C CYS A 156 -12.18 -15.12 21.86
N LYS A 157 -13.32 -15.63 21.40
CA LYS A 157 -14.63 -15.57 22.04
C LYS A 157 -14.80 -16.84 22.87
N GLY A 158 -14.98 -16.68 24.18
CA GLY A 158 -15.15 -17.80 25.11
C GLY A 158 -13.88 -18.11 25.89
N LYS A 159 -13.40 -19.36 25.83
CA LYS A 159 -12.26 -19.81 26.62
C LYS A 159 -10.98 -19.04 26.26
N PRO A 160 -10.29 -18.41 27.23
CA PRO A 160 -9.02 -17.76 26.98
C PRO A 160 -7.94 -18.80 26.64
N VAL A 161 -7.10 -18.48 25.65
CA VAL A 161 -5.93 -19.29 25.28
C VAL A 161 -4.74 -18.75 26.06
N LYS A 162 -4.27 -19.49 27.06
CA LYS A 162 -3.14 -19.07 27.91
C LYS A 162 -1.86 -19.85 27.63
N ASN A 163 -1.99 -21.06 27.11
CA ASN A 163 -0.88 -21.94 26.80
C ASN A 163 -1.11 -22.63 25.45
N MET A 164 -0.08 -23.32 24.96
CA MET A 164 -0.14 -24.04 23.67
C MET A 164 -1.16 -25.18 23.66
N ALA A 165 -1.45 -25.80 24.82
CA ALA A 165 -2.43 -26.87 24.90
C ALA A 165 -3.87 -26.37 24.66
N ASP A 166 -4.16 -25.12 24.99
CA ASP A 166 -5.46 -24.48 24.74
C ASP A 166 -5.74 -24.23 23.24
N ILE A 167 -4.72 -24.32 22.38
CA ILE A 167 -4.83 -24.17 20.92
C ILE A 167 -5.39 -25.46 20.27
N LYS A 168 -5.29 -26.60 20.95
CA LYS A 168 -5.76 -27.86 20.38
C LYS A 168 -7.28 -27.88 20.30
N GLY A 169 -7.82 -28.12 19.10
CA GLY A 169 -9.26 -28.26 18.84
C GLY A 169 -10.02 -26.94 18.67
N ILE A 170 -9.39 -25.77 18.81
CA ILE A 170 -10.07 -24.49 18.55
C ILE A 170 -10.19 -24.22 17.05
N LYS A 171 -11.26 -23.53 16.65
CA LYS A 171 -11.44 -23.04 15.28
C LYS A 171 -10.86 -21.63 15.18
N VAL A 172 -9.79 -21.48 14.39
CA VAL A 172 -9.07 -20.21 14.25
C VAL A 172 -9.15 -19.72 12.81
N ARG A 173 -9.47 -18.44 12.61
CA ARG A 173 -9.24 -17.80 11.32
C ARG A 173 -7.74 -17.63 11.11
N GLY A 174 -7.16 -18.37 10.16
CA GLY A 174 -5.75 -18.25 9.77
C GLY A 174 -5.59 -18.02 8.27
N VAL A 175 -4.66 -17.15 7.90
CA VAL A 175 -4.26 -16.88 6.52
C VAL A 175 -2.77 -17.21 6.38
N GLY A 176 -2.34 -17.63 5.19
CA GLY A 176 -0.92 -17.83 4.89
C GLY A 176 -0.23 -18.82 5.85
N VAL A 177 0.97 -18.47 6.29
CA VAL A 177 1.83 -19.27 7.17
C VAL A 177 1.16 -19.52 8.52
N TYR A 178 0.47 -18.53 9.08
CA TYR A 178 -0.22 -18.66 10.37
C TYR A 178 -1.27 -19.76 10.37
N GLY A 179 -2.02 -19.91 9.26
CA GLY A 179 -2.98 -21.00 9.12
C GLY A 179 -2.34 -22.39 9.18
N LYS A 180 -1.12 -22.53 8.66
CA LYS A 180 -0.34 -23.77 8.74
C LYS A 180 0.16 -24.02 10.16
N VAL A 181 0.73 -23.00 10.80
CA VAL A 181 1.24 -23.11 12.18
C VAL A 181 0.13 -23.48 13.16
N PHE A 182 -1.03 -22.83 13.09
CA PHE A 182 -2.17 -23.20 13.94
C PHE A 182 -2.66 -24.63 13.68
N LYS A 183 -2.61 -25.11 12.43
CA LYS A 183 -2.95 -26.50 12.10
C LYS A 183 -1.95 -27.48 12.72
N ASP A 184 -0.66 -27.19 12.62
CA ASP A 184 0.41 -28.02 13.18
C ASP A 184 0.32 -28.08 14.72
N LEU A 185 -0.22 -27.02 15.35
CA LEU A 185 -0.54 -26.95 16.79
C LEU A 185 -1.88 -27.61 17.17
N GLY A 186 -2.59 -28.23 16.21
CA GLY A 186 -3.83 -28.96 16.46
C GLY A 186 -5.11 -28.12 16.45
N ALA A 187 -5.06 -26.85 16.01
CA ALA A 187 -6.25 -26.06 15.74
C ALA A 187 -6.84 -26.39 14.35
N THR A 188 -8.11 -26.07 14.16
CA THR A 188 -8.76 -26.18 12.84
C THR A 188 -8.77 -24.80 12.16
N PRO A 189 -7.93 -24.55 11.14
CA PRO A 189 -7.93 -23.28 10.42
C PRO A 189 -9.18 -23.16 9.56
N VAL A 190 -9.89 -22.03 9.68
CA VAL A 190 -11.09 -21.74 8.88
C VAL A 190 -10.80 -20.55 7.96
N ARG A 191 -10.98 -20.74 6.65
CA ARG A 191 -10.90 -19.66 5.66
C ARG A 191 -12.24 -18.97 5.54
N ILE A 192 -12.36 -17.76 6.09
CA ILE A 192 -13.52 -16.87 5.90
C ILE A 192 -13.11 -15.52 5.32
N SER A 193 -14.05 -14.86 4.65
CA SER A 193 -14.00 -13.43 4.35
C SER A 193 -13.99 -12.60 5.65
N ARG A 194 -13.78 -11.27 5.59
CA ARG A 194 -13.60 -10.37 6.75
C ARG A 194 -14.80 -10.31 7.75
N VAL A 195 -15.80 -11.17 7.62
CA VAL A 195 -16.98 -11.23 8.50
C VAL A 195 -16.63 -11.95 9.81
N PHE A 196 -16.70 -11.22 10.92
CA PHE A 196 -16.31 -11.62 12.29
C PHE A 196 -17.26 -12.66 12.92
N ARG A 197 -17.37 -13.87 12.34
CA ARG A 197 -18.27 -14.93 12.87
C ARG A 197 -17.54 -16.14 13.48
N ILE A 198 -16.22 -16.10 13.61
CA ILE A 198 -15.44 -17.22 14.18
C ILE A 198 -15.17 -17.01 15.66
N PRO A 199 -15.20 -18.07 16.49
CA PRO A 199 -14.88 -18.00 17.90
C PRO A 199 -13.50 -17.40 18.14
N CYS A 200 -12.43 -17.89 17.51
CA CYS A 200 -11.12 -17.28 17.56
C CYS A 200 -10.73 -16.69 16.21
N HIS A 201 -10.42 -15.40 16.21
CA HIS A 201 -9.87 -14.72 15.05
C HIS A 201 -8.50 -14.13 15.38
N TRP A 202 -7.61 -14.32 14.43
CA TRP A 202 -6.34 -13.62 14.41
C TRP A 202 -6.57 -12.18 13.95
N HIS A 203 -6.05 -11.22 14.71
CA HIS A 203 -6.01 -9.81 14.32
C HIS A 203 -4.56 -9.43 14.06
N SER A 204 -4.18 -9.49 12.79
CA SER A 204 -3.11 -8.67 12.25
C SER A 204 -3.50 -8.29 10.84
N LEU A 205 -3.01 -7.15 10.41
CA LEU A 205 -2.94 -6.85 9.01
C LEU A 205 -1.53 -7.30 8.62
N ASN A 206 -1.36 -8.35 7.82
CA ASN A 206 -0.01 -8.79 7.42
C ASN A 206 0.80 -7.62 6.86
N ILE A 207 2.13 -7.78 6.78
CA ILE A 207 3.00 -6.78 6.16
C ILE A 207 2.43 -6.44 4.78
N GLN A 208 2.09 -5.17 4.61
CA GLN A 208 1.56 -4.61 3.39
C GLN A 208 2.67 -3.80 2.73
N HIS A 209 2.68 -3.78 1.42
CA HIS A 209 3.59 -2.95 0.67
C HIS A 209 2.85 -2.16 -0.39
N VAL A 210 3.35 -0.96 -0.64
CA VAL A 210 2.93 -0.13 -1.76
C VAL A 210 3.85 -0.44 -2.91
N VAL A 211 3.22 -0.70 -4.05
CA VAL A 211 3.88 -0.80 -5.35
C VAL A 211 3.31 0.19 -6.33
#